data_AF-A0ABD2YGK5-F1
#
_entry.id   AF-A0ABD2YGK5-F1
#
_cell.length_a   1.000
_cell.length_b   1.000
_cell.length_c   1.000
_cell.angle_alpha   90.00
_cell.angle_beta   90.00
_cell.angle_gamma   90.00
#
_symmetry.space_group_name_H-M   'P 1'
#
loop_
_entity.id
_entity.type
_entity.pdbx_description
1 polymer ?
#
loop_
_entity_poly.entity_id
_entity_poly.type
_entity_poly.pdbx_seq_one_letter_code
_entity_poly.pdbx_strand_id
1 'polypeptide(L)'
;MRISISGICYNSLIDDYKVVMGLKYRCHHLTPGFCNCPRGVVLVSELKDKRWKEIDGFSNYSVYGKRIGVLFNGFLHWTVVDAEMAHEFWPPNKIIGFDPKTDEVNEIPLPISKNKEEICILGLGVLEGSLCMTCWDPEFCCKGNIEVFVMKEYGIQESWIPLFDIWGLDINPHSTPLIPLFLTKNGVVVLVMGDWKTSVFGIILKARSTSIWKTK
;
A
#
# COMPACT_ATOMS: atom_id res chain seq x y z
N MET A 1 6.64 -13.48 -17.07
CA MET A 1 5.54 -12.73 -16.43
C MET A 1 5.48 -13.10 -14.95
N ARG A 2 5.21 -12.15 -14.06
CA ARG A 2 5.00 -12.38 -12.62
C ARG A 2 3.77 -11.58 -12.17
N ILE A 3 3.05 -12.09 -11.18
CA ILE A 3 1.99 -11.33 -10.52
C ILE A 3 2.65 -10.22 -9.70
N SER A 4 2.26 -8.97 -9.95
CA SER A 4 2.73 -7.77 -9.24
C SER A 4 1.72 -7.30 -8.20
N ILE A 5 0.44 -7.27 -8.56
CA ILE A 5 -0.66 -7.00 -7.64
C ILE A 5 -1.72 -8.10 -7.69
N SER A 6 -2.42 -8.29 -6.60
CA SER A 6 -3.59 -9.16 -6.54
C SER A 6 -4.55 -8.67 -5.47
N GLY A 7 -5.82 -9.02 -5.59
CA GLY A 7 -6.83 -8.74 -4.57
C GLY A 7 -8.18 -9.35 -4.92
N ILE A 8 -9.06 -9.46 -3.92
CA ILE A 8 -10.43 -9.94 -4.09
C ILE A 8 -11.35 -8.97 -3.36
N CYS A 9 -12.43 -8.54 -4.02
CA CYS A 9 -13.45 -7.66 -3.45
C CYS A 9 -14.84 -8.08 -3.87
N TYR A 10 -15.83 -7.60 -3.14
CA TYR A 10 -17.23 -7.89 -3.41
C TYR A 10 -17.88 -6.75 -4.19
N ASN A 11 -18.52 -7.06 -5.31
CA ASN A 11 -19.37 -6.15 -6.05
C ASN A 11 -20.83 -6.36 -5.65
N SER A 12 -21.36 -5.47 -4.82
CA SER A 12 -22.73 -5.56 -4.33
C SER A 12 -23.80 -5.34 -5.40
N LEU A 13 -23.47 -4.77 -6.58
CA LEU A 13 -24.45 -4.53 -7.64
C LEU A 13 -24.85 -5.80 -8.38
N ILE A 14 -23.94 -6.78 -8.45
CA ILE A 14 -24.14 -8.04 -9.17
C ILE A 14 -24.08 -9.27 -8.23
N ASP A 15 -23.98 -9.01 -6.93
CA ASP A 15 -23.87 -10.04 -5.89
C ASP A 15 -22.77 -11.08 -6.22
N ASP A 16 -21.58 -10.59 -6.60
CA ASP A 16 -20.45 -11.45 -6.94
C ASP A 16 -19.11 -10.86 -6.45
N TYR A 17 -18.11 -11.72 -6.35
CA TYR A 17 -16.75 -11.31 -6.08
C TYR A 17 -16.01 -11.00 -7.37
N LYS A 18 -15.18 -9.97 -7.34
CA LYS A 18 -14.20 -9.66 -8.36
C LYS A 18 -12.81 -10.01 -7.87
N VAL A 19 -12.05 -10.66 -8.75
CA VAL A 19 -10.63 -10.95 -8.57
C VAL A 19 -9.84 -9.99 -9.46
N VAL A 20 -8.92 -9.26 -8.85
CA VAL A 20 -8.01 -8.35 -9.55
C VAL A 20 -6.61 -8.97 -9.55
N MET A 21 -5.95 -8.97 -10.72
CA MET A 21 -4.59 -9.49 -10.88
C MET A 21 -3.78 -8.61 -11.83
N GLY A 22 -2.65 -8.12 -11.36
CA GLY A 22 -1.67 -7.41 -12.19
C GLY A 22 -0.54 -8.32 -12.63
N LEU A 23 -0.22 -8.26 -13.91
CA LEU A 23 0.83 -9.05 -14.54
C LEU A 23 1.91 -8.13 -15.07
N LYS A 24 3.16 -8.33 -14.61
CA LYS A 24 4.32 -7.55 -15.05
C LYS A 24 5.37 -8.45 -15.69
N TYR A 25 6.04 -7.95 -16.72
CA TYR A 25 7.21 -8.60 -17.30
C TYR A 25 8.41 -8.51 -16.35
N ARG A 26 9.29 -9.51 -16.37
CA ARG A 26 10.57 -9.37 -15.66
C ARG A 26 11.44 -8.44 -16.50
N CYS A 27 11.81 -7.29 -15.96
CA CYS A 27 12.93 -6.54 -16.51
C CYS A 27 14.20 -7.05 -15.83
N HIS A 28 15.19 -7.41 -16.65
CA HIS A 28 16.49 -7.92 -16.21
C HIS A 28 17.59 -6.86 -16.40
N HIS A 29 17.23 -5.63 -16.71
CA HIS A 29 18.18 -4.54 -16.93
C HIS A 29 18.60 -3.93 -15.59
N LEU A 30 19.91 -3.87 -15.38
CA LEU A 30 20.54 -3.29 -14.18
C LEU A 30 20.50 -1.76 -14.17
N THR A 31 20.06 -1.13 -15.26
CA THR A 31 19.97 0.33 -15.43
C THR A 31 18.52 0.82 -15.32
N PRO A 32 18.18 1.60 -14.27
CA PRO A 32 16.87 2.24 -14.14
C PRO A 32 16.59 3.17 -15.34
N GLY A 33 15.36 3.13 -15.88
CA GLY A 33 14.88 4.10 -16.88
C GLY A 33 15.04 3.72 -18.37
N PHE A 34 15.66 2.59 -18.71
CA PHE A 34 15.88 2.17 -20.12
C PHE A 34 15.30 0.80 -20.47
N CYS A 35 14.33 0.29 -19.71
CA CYS A 35 13.69 -0.98 -20.07
C CYS A 35 12.51 -0.76 -21.02
N ASN A 36 12.66 -1.12 -22.30
CA ASN A 36 11.55 -1.26 -23.26
C ASN A 36 10.69 -2.53 -22.99
N CYS A 37 10.61 -2.98 -21.74
CA CYS A 37 9.69 -4.05 -21.37
C CYS A 37 8.25 -3.56 -21.64
N PRO A 38 7.36 -4.39 -22.19
CA PRO A 38 5.95 -4.05 -22.27
C PRO A 38 5.44 -3.67 -20.88
N ARG A 39 4.60 -2.62 -20.81
CA ARG A 39 3.93 -2.26 -19.55
C ARG A 39 3.11 -3.45 -19.07
N GLY A 40 3.06 -3.61 -17.76
CA GLY A 40 2.20 -4.62 -17.16
C GLY A 40 0.73 -4.31 -17.43
N VAL A 41 -0.11 -5.34 -17.37
CA VAL A 41 -1.57 -5.21 -17.47
C VAL A 41 -2.19 -5.52 -16.13
N VAL A 42 -3.31 -4.87 -15.80
CA VAL A 42 -4.12 -5.22 -14.64
C VAL A 42 -5.46 -5.73 -15.15
N LEU A 43 -5.80 -6.94 -14.75
CA LEU A 43 -6.99 -7.64 -15.18
C LEU A 43 -7.95 -7.78 -14.01
N VAL A 44 -9.24 -7.69 -14.31
CA VAL A 44 -10.33 -8.02 -13.39
C VAL A 44 -11.18 -9.13 -13.98
N SER A 45 -11.68 -10.00 -13.10
CA SER A 45 -12.64 -11.02 -13.46
C SER A 45 -13.67 -11.20 -12.37
N GLU A 46 -14.93 -11.37 -12.76
CA GLU A 46 -16.01 -11.81 -11.88
C GLU A 46 -15.86 -13.30 -11.59
N LEU A 47 -16.08 -13.71 -10.35
CA LEU A 47 -15.81 -15.07 -9.90
C LEU A 47 -16.75 -16.10 -10.53
N LYS A 48 -18.01 -15.72 -10.81
CA LYS A 48 -18.99 -16.56 -11.50
C LYS A 48 -18.62 -16.76 -12.97
N ASP A 49 -18.35 -15.67 -13.68
CA ASP A 49 -18.17 -15.67 -15.14
C ASP A 49 -16.74 -16.03 -15.59
N LYS A 50 -15.73 -15.77 -14.74
CA LYS A 50 -14.30 -16.11 -14.96
C LYS A 50 -13.71 -15.57 -16.26
N ARG A 51 -14.32 -14.51 -16.82
CA ARG A 51 -13.81 -13.78 -17.97
C ARG A 51 -12.95 -12.64 -17.48
N TRP A 52 -11.75 -12.53 -18.03
CA TRP A 52 -10.80 -11.48 -17.68
C TRP A 52 -10.96 -10.32 -18.65
N LYS A 53 -10.97 -9.11 -18.10
CA LYS A 53 -10.87 -7.86 -18.87
C LYS A 53 -9.80 -6.97 -18.25
N GLU A 54 -9.17 -6.14 -19.08
CA GLU A 54 -8.20 -5.16 -18.63
C GLU A 54 -8.91 -3.98 -17.93
N ILE A 55 -8.26 -3.43 -16.91
CA ILE A 55 -8.72 -2.25 -16.20
C ILE A 55 -7.95 -1.04 -16.73
N ASP A 56 -8.70 -0.04 -17.21
CA ASP A 56 -8.12 1.20 -17.70
C ASP A 56 -7.52 2.05 -16.56
N GLY A 57 -6.58 2.93 -16.90
CA GLY A 57 -5.95 3.85 -15.94
C GLY A 57 -4.84 3.27 -15.07
N PHE A 58 -4.78 1.94 -14.86
CA PHE A 58 -3.68 1.29 -14.14
C PHE A 58 -2.32 1.45 -14.82
N SER A 59 -2.30 1.68 -16.15
CA SER A 59 -1.09 1.87 -16.94
C SER A 59 -0.31 3.14 -16.59
N ASN A 60 -0.93 4.08 -15.87
CA ASN A 60 -0.28 5.27 -15.30
C ASN A 60 0.55 4.94 -14.06
N TYR A 61 0.38 3.74 -13.50
CA TYR A 61 1.02 3.33 -12.25
C TYR A 61 1.97 2.14 -12.45
N SER A 62 2.96 2.05 -11.59
CA SER A 62 3.85 0.89 -11.48
C SER A 62 3.88 0.38 -10.04
N VAL A 63 4.08 -0.92 -9.91
CA VAL A 63 4.25 -1.59 -8.62
C VAL A 63 5.59 -2.28 -8.57
N TYR A 64 6.28 -2.10 -7.44
CA TYR A 64 7.50 -2.80 -7.07
C TYR A 64 7.20 -3.95 -6.13
N GLY A 65 7.77 -5.10 -6.45
CA GLY A 65 7.51 -6.33 -5.70
C GLY A 65 6.09 -6.85 -5.90
N LYS A 66 5.70 -7.75 -5.00
CA LYS A 66 4.33 -8.25 -4.90
C LYS A 66 3.55 -7.41 -3.90
N ARG A 67 2.31 -7.04 -4.24
CA ARG A 67 1.37 -6.37 -3.33
C ARG A 67 0.04 -7.11 -3.31
N ILE A 68 -0.47 -7.36 -2.11
CA ILE A 68 -1.82 -7.87 -1.90
C ILE A 68 -2.70 -6.66 -1.56
N GLY A 69 -3.87 -6.58 -2.18
CA GLY A 69 -4.79 -5.47 -2.02
C GLY A 69 -5.41 -5.46 -0.64
N VAL A 70 -5.50 -4.28 -0.04
CA VAL A 70 -6.17 -4.06 1.25
C VAL A 70 -7.63 -3.73 0.98
N LEU A 71 -8.53 -4.59 1.43
CA LEU A 71 -9.97 -4.36 1.32
C LEU A 71 -10.42 -3.41 2.43
N PHE A 72 -10.98 -2.27 2.05
CA PHE A 72 -11.55 -1.30 2.99
C PHE A 72 -12.73 -0.57 2.34
N ASN A 73 -13.83 -0.41 3.08
CA ASN A 73 -15.05 0.26 2.59
C ASN A 73 -15.59 -0.27 1.24
N GLY A 74 -15.33 -1.55 0.92
CA GLY A 74 -15.72 -2.16 -0.36
C GLY A 74 -14.73 -1.97 -1.52
N PHE A 75 -13.69 -1.16 -1.34
CA PHE A 75 -12.65 -0.90 -2.35
C PHE A 75 -11.37 -1.69 -2.06
N LEU A 76 -10.64 -2.06 -3.12
CA LEU A 76 -9.29 -2.63 -2.98
C LEU A 76 -8.24 -1.54 -3.10
N HIS A 77 -7.27 -1.55 -2.19
CA HIS A 77 -6.23 -0.55 -2.15
C HIS A 77 -4.85 -1.14 -2.36
N TRP A 78 -4.01 -0.46 -3.11
CA TRP A 78 -2.60 -0.79 -3.28
C TRP A 78 -1.73 0.44 -3.18
N THR A 79 -0.51 0.22 -2.71
CA THR A 79 0.57 1.21 -2.77
C THR A 79 1.25 1.14 -4.15
N VAL A 80 1.42 2.27 -4.81
CA VAL A 80 1.98 2.36 -6.17
C VAL A 80 2.97 3.52 -6.28
N VAL A 81 3.64 3.62 -7.43
CA VAL A 81 4.37 4.81 -7.89
C VAL A 81 3.86 5.21 -9.28
N ASP A 82 4.14 6.42 -9.70
CA ASP A 82 3.94 6.82 -11.11
C ASP A 82 4.80 5.98 -12.04
N ALA A 83 4.20 5.52 -13.14
CA ALA A 83 4.89 4.69 -14.12
C ALA A 83 6.10 5.40 -14.77
N GLU A 84 6.04 6.72 -14.88
CA GLU A 84 7.12 7.55 -15.45
C GLU A 84 8.29 7.76 -14.48
N MET A 85 7.99 7.83 -13.18
CA MET A 85 8.99 7.99 -12.10
C MET A 85 9.49 6.64 -11.57
N ALA A 86 9.08 5.55 -12.22
CA ALA A 86 9.38 4.19 -11.81
C ALA A 86 10.88 3.87 -11.97
N HIS A 87 11.67 4.19 -10.95
CA HIS A 87 13.03 3.66 -10.74
C HIS A 87 13.03 2.51 -9.72
N GLU A 88 13.82 1.46 -9.97
CA GLU A 88 13.80 0.18 -9.23
C GLU A 88 14.02 0.28 -7.70
N PHE A 89 14.34 1.46 -7.18
CA PHE A 89 14.67 1.70 -5.78
C PHE A 89 13.78 2.74 -5.10
N TRP A 90 12.78 3.34 -5.75
CA TRP A 90 11.90 4.30 -5.05
C TRP A 90 10.78 3.56 -4.31
N PRO A 91 10.57 3.80 -3.00
CA PRO A 91 9.41 3.28 -2.29
C PRO A 91 8.11 3.81 -2.90
N PRO A 92 6.99 3.07 -2.76
CA PRO A 92 5.68 3.58 -3.13
C PRO A 92 5.39 4.92 -2.45
N ASN A 93 4.86 5.88 -3.21
CA ASN A 93 4.52 7.22 -2.74
C ASN A 93 3.07 7.60 -3.05
N LYS A 94 2.26 6.65 -3.51
CA LYS A 94 0.83 6.82 -3.81
C LYS A 94 0.02 5.63 -3.30
N ILE A 95 -1.26 5.90 -3.00
CA ILE A 95 -2.27 4.87 -2.76
C ILE A 95 -3.33 5.03 -3.85
N ILE A 96 -3.73 3.91 -4.44
CA ILE A 96 -4.89 3.85 -5.34
C ILE A 96 -5.94 2.92 -4.76
N GLY A 97 -7.21 3.27 -4.99
CA GLY A 97 -8.39 2.47 -4.68
C GLY A 97 -9.11 2.04 -5.95
N PHE A 98 -9.44 0.75 -6.05
CA PHE A 98 -10.26 0.17 -7.11
C PHE A 98 -11.70 0.00 -6.64
N ASP A 99 -12.65 0.52 -7.42
CA ASP A 99 -14.08 0.34 -7.20
C ASP A 99 -14.59 -0.89 -7.97
N PRO A 100 -15.01 -1.97 -7.29
CA PRO A 100 -15.56 -3.14 -7.97
C PRO A 100 -16.87 -2.88 -8.72
N LYS A 101 -17.57 -1.77 -8.46
CA LYS A 101 -18.85 -1.44 -9.08
C LYS A 101 -18.66 -0.79 -10.45
N THR A 102 -17.67 0.08 -10.59
CA THR A 102 -17.39 0.82 -11.84
C THR A 102 -16.19 0.27 -12.60
N ASP A 103 -15.39 -0.60 -11.97
CA ASP A 103 -14.08 -1.03 -12.45
C ASP A 103 -13.07 0.13 -12.63
N GLU A 104 -13.26 1.22 -11.91
CA GLU A 104 -12.38 2.40 -11.97
C GLU A 104 -11.34 2.39 -10.85
N VAL A 105 -10.26 3.13 -11.09
CA VAL A 105 -9.14 3.30 -10.16
C VAL A 105 -8.98 4.78 -9.88
N ASN A 106 -8.93 5.12 -8.60
CA ASN A 106 -8.78 6.49 -8.15
C ASN A 106 -7.64 6.60 -7.15
N GLU A 107 -6.88 7.69 -7.20
CA GLU A 107 -5.89 7.99 -6.18
C GLU A 107 -6.57 8.35 -4.85
N ILE A 108 -6.01 7.85 -3.76
CA ILE A 108 -6.42 8.21 -2.41
C ILE A 108 -5.45 9.28 -1.89
N PRO A 109 -5.96 10.42 -1.38
CA PRO A 109 -5.09 11.49 -0.94
C PRO A 109 -4.24 11.03 0.26
N LEU A 110 -2.99 11.46 0.28
CA LEU A 110 -2.03 11.21 1.35
C LEU A 110 -1.99 12.37 2.35
N PRO A 111 -1.64 12.15 3.63
CA PRO A 111 -1.44 13.25 4.57
C PRO A 111 -0.43 14.26 4.03
N ILE A 112 -0.57 15.52 4.47
CA ILE A 112 0.41 16.55 4.15
C ILE A 112 1.70 16.24 4.93
N SER A 113 2.78 15.96 4.20
CA SER A 113 4.11 15.82 4.78
C SER A 113 4.54 17.13 5.45
N LYS A 114 5.01 17.05 6.70
CA LYS A 114 5.49 18.21 7.47
C LYS A 114 6.65 18.92 6.76
N ASN A 115 7.45 18.17 6.01
CA ASN A 115 8.71 18.62 5.42
C ASN A 115 8.62 18.91 3.91
N LYS A 116 7.42 18.86 3.31
CA LYS A 116 7.18 19.01 1.86
C LYS A 116 7.89 17.96 0.97
N GLU A 117 8.53 16.96 1.56
CA GLU A 117 9.07 15.81 0.84
C GLU A 117 7.98 14.75 0.58
N GLU A 118 8.21 13.91 -0.43
CA GLU A 118 7.31 12.81 -0.77
C GLU A 118 7.30 11.74 0.32
N ILE A 119 6.09 11.34 0.74
CA ILE A 119 5.89 10.30 1.75
C ILE A 119 6.28 8.94 1.17
N CYS A 120 7.20 8.24 1.84
CA CYS A 120 7.59 6.88 1.49
C CYS A 120 6.69 5.87 2.22
N ILE A 121 5.82 5.17 1.50
CA ILE A 121 4.86 4.22 2.07
C ILE A 121 5.51 2.83 2.15
N LEU A 122 5.64 2.32 3.38
CA LEU A 122 6.21 1.00 3.64
C LEU A 122 5.15 -0.10 3.67
N GLY A 123 3.90 0.25 3.96
CA GLY A 123 2.80 -0.71 3.92
C GLY A 123 1.46 -0.08 4.27
N LEU A 124 0.42 -0.83 3.92
CA LEU A 124 -0.98 -0.44 4.02
C LEU A 124 -1.75 -1.55 4.74
N GLY A 125 -2.73 -1.20 5.56
CA GLY A 125 -3.55 -2.16 6.28
C GLY A 125 -4.81 -1.52 6.83
N VAL A 126 -5.46 -2.21 7.76
CA VAL A 126 -6.64 -1.70 8.46
C VAL A 126 -6.43 -1.84 9.97
N LEU A 127 -6.55 -0.74 10.69
CA LEU A 127 -6.48 -0.71 12.16
C LEU A 127 -7.75 -0.09 12.70
N GLU A 128 -8.38 -0.77 13.67
CA GLU A 128 -9.61 -0.32 14.34
C GLU A 128 -10.74 0.12 13.38
N GLY A 129 -10.85 -0.53 12.22
CA GLY A 129 -11.87 -0.20 11.22
C GLY A 129 -11.57 1.07 10.41
N SER A 130 -10.32 1.53 10.38
CA SER A 130 -9.85 2.61 9.52
C SER A 130 -8.71 2.13 8.62
N LEU A 131 -8.66 2.64 7.38
CA LEU A 131 -7.50 2.46 6.51
C LEU A 131 -6.28 3.11 7.19
N CYS A 132 -5.15 2.42 7.15
CA CYS A 132 -3.93 2.86 7.81
C CYS A 132 -2.70 2.57 6.97
N MET A 133 -1.64 3.33 7.20
CA MET A 133 -0.36 3.11 6.54
C MET A 133 0.80 3.28 7.53
N THR A 134 1.90 2.61 7.25
CA THR A 134 3.20 2.96 7.82
C THR A 134 3.99 3.71 6.76
N CYS A 135 4.60 4.82 7.13
CA CYS A 135 5.49 5.56 6.26
C CYS A 135 6.82 5.83 6.93
N TRP A 136 7.81 6.13 6.11
CA TRP A 136 9.15 6.49 6.53
C TRP A 136 9.42 7.95 6.16
N ASP A 137 9.92 8.71 7.13
CA ASP A 137 10.41 10.07 6.92
C ASP A 137 11.92 10.05 6.61
N PRO A 138 12.36 10.57 5.43
CA PRO A 138 13.75 10.58 5.03
C PRO A 138 14.68 11.48 5.87
N GLU A 139 14.15 12.33 6.75
CA GLU A 139 14.91 13.39 7.45
C GLU A 139 16.13 12.87 8.26
N PHE A 140 16.20 11.58 8.59
CA PHE A 140 17.33 10.99 9.31
C PHE A 140 17.95 9.79 8.58
N CYS A 141 19.12 10.01 7.98
CA CYS A 141 20.03 8.99 7.42
C CYS A 141 19.97 7.67 8.19
N CYS A 142 19.52 6.60 7.51
CA CYS A 142 19.55 5.20 7.96
C CYS A 142 18.88 4.88 9.31
N LYS A 143 18.31 5.88 10.00
CA LYS A 143 17.64 5.80 11.31
C LYS A 143 16.38 6.67 11.33
N GLY A 144 15.71 6.77 10.18
CA GLY A 144 14.47 7.53 10.04
C GLY A 144 13.34 6.93 10.87
N ASN A 145 12.39 7.79 11.22
CA ASN A 145 11.24 7.41 12.02
C ASN A 145 10.20 6.76 11.14
N ILE A 146 9.64 5.66 11.63
CA ILE A 146 8.46 5.07 11.00
C ILE A 146 7.25 5.65 11.72
N GLU A 147 6.44 6.40 10.98
CA GLU A 147 5.16 6.89 11.46
C GLU A 147 4.06 5.92 11.01
N VAL A 148 3.06 5.70 11.88
CA VAL A 148 1.84 4.97 11.54
C VAL A 148 0.68 5.96 11.50
N PHE A 149 0.02 6.08 10.36
CA PHE A 149 -1.15 6.95 10.18
C PHE A 149 -2.43 6.15 10.02
N VAL A 150 -3.56 6.71 10.49
CA VAL A 150 -4.91 6.23 10.19
C VAL A 150 -5.76 7.32 9.56
N MET A 151 -6.53 6.95 8.55
CA MET A 151 -7.49 7.82 7.87
C MET A 151 -8.84 7.70 8.60
N LYS A 152 -9.20 8.71 9.39
CA LYS A 152 -10.44 8.68 10.17
C LYS A 152 -11.69 8.83 9.32
N GLU A 153 -11.60 9.58 8.23
CA GLU A 153 -12.68 9.75 7.25
C GLU A 153 -12.16 9.34 5.88
N TYR A 154 -12.76 8.29 5.31
CA TYR A 154 -12.27 7.71 4.07
C TYR A 154 -12.25 8.73 2.93
N GLY A 155 -11.10 8.86 2.25
CA GLY A 155 -10.89 9.77 1.13
C GLY A 155 -10.63 11.23 1.53
N ILE A 156 -10.62 11.58 2.82
CA ILE A 156 -10.37 12.95 3.28
C ILE A 156 -8.92 13.09 3.73
N GLN A 157 -8.17 13.98 3.05
CA GLN A 157 -6.75 14.19 3.26
C GLN A 157 -6.42 14.62 4.70
N GLU A 158 -7.20 15.54 5.25
CA GLU A 158 -7.00 16.12 6.57
C GLU A 158 -7.35 15.15 7.71
N SER A 159 -8.02 14.04 7.38
CA SER A 159 -8.44 13.04 8.37
C SER A 159 -7.35 12.02 8.71
N TRP A 160 -6.22 12.06 8.00
CA TRP A 160 -5.05 11.27 8.33
C TRP A 160 -4.42 11.80 9.62
N ILE A 161 -4.44 10.97 10.67
CA ILE A 161 -3.83 11.30 11.95
C ILE A 161 -2.70 10.30 12.28
N PRO A 162 -1.58 10.76 12.86
CA PRO A 162 -0.54 9.87 13.35
C PRO A 162 -1.03 9.14 14.61
N LEU A 163 -0.75 7.84 14.70
CA LEU A 163 -1.02 7.00 15.87
C LEU A 163 0.23 6.68 16.68
N PHE A 164 1.33 6.37 15.99
CA PHE A 164 2.57 5.89 16.58
C PHE A 164 3.78 6.39 15.80
N ASP A 165 4.84 6.70 16.55
CA ASP A 165 6.19 6.90 16.02
C ASP A 165 7.06 5.74 16.50
N ILE A 166 7.74 5.09 15.57
CA ILE A 166 8.61 3.94 15.84
C ILE A 166 10.04 4.34 15.53
N TRP A 167 10.87 4.31 16.57
CA TRP A 167 12.25 4.76 16.57
C TRP A 167 13.21 3.58 16.64
N GLY A 168 14.41 3.77 16.08
CA GLY A 168 15.52 2.83 16.28
C GLY A 168 15.40 1.52 15.50
N LEU A 169 14.59 1.49 14.44
CA LEU A 169 14.56 0.36 13.52
C LEU A 169 15.64 0.51 12.45
N ASP A 170 16.53 -0.46 12.41
CA ASP A 170 17.53 -0.58 11.34
C ASP A 170 16.90 -1.37 10.18
N ILE A 171 16.11 -0.68 9.37
CA ILE A 171 15.47 -1.25 8.17
C ILE A 171 15.87 -0.47 6.93
N ASN A 172 15.94 -1.16 5.80
CA ASN A 172 16.01 -0.51 4.50
C ASN A 172 14.59 -0.22 4.00
N PRO A 173 14.11 1.05 4.03
CA PRO A 173 12.75 1.40 3.59
C PRO A 173 12.51 1.07 2.10
N HIS A 174 13.58 1.00 1.31
CA HIS A 174 13.55 0.64 -0.12
C HIS A 174 13.50 -0.86 -0.39
N SER A 175 13.37 -1.73 0.62
CA SER A 175 13.23 -3.17 0.38
C SER A 175 12.39 -3.91 1.42
N THR A 176 12.00 -3.22 2.49
CA THR A 176 11.38 -3.80 3.67
C THR A 176 9.95 -3.29 3.80
N PRO A 177 8.92 -4.04 3.37
CA PRO A 177 7.55 -3.67 3.69
C PRO A 177 7.35 -3.71 5.20
N LEU A 178 6.55 -2.78 5.71
CA LEU A 178 6.04 -2.79 7.08
C LEU A 178 4.52 -2.71 7.01
N ILE A 179 3.84 -3.83 7.16
CA ILE A 179 2.39 -3.88 6.98
C ILE A 179 1.72 -3.79 8.36
N PRO A 180 0.91 -2.76 8.65
CA PRO A 180 0.12 -2.74 9.87
C PRO A 180 -0.95 -3.81 9.83
N LEU A 181 -0.94 -4.71 10.82
CA LEU A 181 -1.82 -5.88 10.87
C LEU A 181 -2.91 -5.73 11.93
N PHE A 182 -2.55 -5.28 13.13
CA PHE A 182 -3.47 -5.27 14.25
C PHE A 182 -3.07 -4.26 15.33
N LEU A 183 -4.04 -3.70 16.04
CA LEU A 183 -3.83 -2.87 17.23
C LEU A 183 -4.51 -3.55 18.43
N THR A 184 -3.71 -3.85 19.45
CA THR A 184 -4.22 -4.45 20.69
C THR A 184 -4.91 -3.40 21.56
N LYS A 185 -5.82 -3.85 22.44
CA LYS A 185 -6.48 -3.00 23.45
C LYS A 185 -5.50 -2.26 24.38
N ASN A 186 -4.27 -2.74 24.50
CA ASN A 186 -3.23 -2.15 25.34
C ASN A 186 -2.37 -1.12 24.57
N GLY A 187 -2.79 -0.70 23.38
CA GLY A 187 -2.09 0.30 22.57
C GLY A 187 -0.82 -0.22 21.91
N VAL A 188 -0.71 -1.54 21.70
CA VAL A 188 0.41 -2.17 20.97
C VAL A 188 -0.02 -2.40 19.53
N VAL A 189 0.68 -1.79 18.58
CA VAL A 189 0.54 -2.10 17.15
C VAL A 189 1.36 -3.35 16.80
N VAL A 190 0.82 -4.19 15.93
CA VAL A 190 1.51 -5.35 15.36
C VAL A 190 1.77 -5.03 13.90
N LEU A 191 3.05 -4.98 13.55
CA LEU A 191 3.51 -4.81 12.18
C LEU A 191 4.01 -6.14 11.64
N VAL A 192 4.01 -6.24 10.33
CA VAL A 192 4.48 -7.40 9.60
C VAL A 192 5.60 -6.92 8.69
N MET A 193 6.81 -7.41 8.95
CA MET A 193 7.96 -7.14 8.12
C MET A 193 8.06 -8.22 7.03
N GLY A 194 8.76 -7.96 5.96
CA GLY A 194 9.04 -9.01 4.99
C GLY A 194 10.18 -8.63 4.08
N ASP A 195 10.32 -9.38 3.01
CA ASP A 195 11.02 -8.92 1.83
C ASP A 195 10.02 -8.81 0.67
N TRP A 196 10.28 -7.92 -0.28
CA TRP A 196 9.45 -7.86 -1.48
C TRP A 196 9.68 -9.04 -2.45
N LYS A 197 10.55 -9.99 -2.09
CA LYS A 197 11.04 -11.06 -2.97
C LYS A 197 10.59 -12.48 -2.58
N THR A 198 10.55 -12.87 -1.31
CA THR A 198 10.51 -14.29 -0.89
C THR A 198 9.63 -14.70 0.29
N SER A 199 9.06 -13.83 1.12
CA SER A 199 7.88 -14.04 2.01
C SER A 199 7.94 -13.13 3.24
N VAL A 200 6.81 -13.08 3.94
CA VAL A 200 6.54 -12.28 5.14
C VAL A 200 7.18 -12.88 6.39
N PHE A 201 7.91 -12.07 7.17
CA PHE A 201 8.37 -12.39 8.53
C PHE A 201 7.67 -11.46 9.55
N GLY A 202 6.75 -11.99 10.35
CA GLY A 202 6.08 -11.18 11.38
C GLY A 202 7.07 -10.75 12.47
N ILE A 203 7.35 -9.44 12.58
CA ILE A 203 8.09 -8.87 13.71
C ILE A 203 7.11 -8.02 14.52
N ILE A 204 6.87 -8.44 15.76
CA ILE A 204 5.99 -7.72 16.69
C ILE A 204 6.77 -6.52 17.23
N LEU A 205 6.46 -5.33 16.74
CA LEU A 205 7.04 -4.08 17.21
C LEU A 205 6.13 -3.40 18.22
N LYS A 206 6.57 -3.34 19.47
CA LYS A 206 5.80 -2.69 20.53
C LYS A 206 6.11 -1.19 20.57
N ALA A 207 5.30 -0.38 19.89
CA ALA A 207 5.26 1.06 20.13
C ALA A 207 4.16 1.38 21.16
N ARG A 208 4.41 2.34 22.06
CA ARG A 208 3.37 2.97 22.89
C ARG A 208 3.05 4.32 22.26
N SER A 209 1.76 4.62 22.09
CA SER A 209 1.33 5.90 21.55
C SER A 209 1.87 7.05 22.40
N THR A 210 2.35 8.10 21.74
CA THR A 210 2.69 9.39 22.36
C THR A 210 1.44 10.22 22.66
N SER A 211 0.26 9.82 22.15
CA SER A 211 -1.04 10.44 22.43
C SER A 211 -1.93 9.48 23.23
N ILE A 212 -2.03 9.75 24.54
CA ILE A 212 -2.97 9.08 25.43
C ILE A 212 -4.37 9.59 25.09
N TRP A 213 -5.14 8.86 24.28
CA TRP A 213 -6.57 9.12 24.14
C TRP A 213 -7.31 8.49 25.31
N LYS A 214 -7.73 9.32 26.27
CA LYS A 214 -8.87 9.02 27.13
C LYS A 214 -10.12 9.21 26.28
N THR A 215 -10.80 8.13 25.92
CA THR A 215 -12.18 8.20 25.46
C THR A 215 -13.05 8.74 26.60
N LYS A 216 -13.89 9.73 26.30
CA LYS A 216 -15.07 10.05 27.10
C LYS A 216 -16.20 9.11 26.73
#